data_AF-O76665-F1
#
_entry.id   AF-O76665-F1
#
_cell.length_a   1.000
_cell.length_b   1.000
_cell.length_c   1.000
_cell.angle_alpha   90.00
_cell.angle_beta   90.00
_cell.angle_gamma   90.00
#
_symmetry.space_group_name_H-M   'P 1'
#
loop_
_entity.id
_entity.type
_entity.pdbx_description
1 polymer ?
#
loop_
_entity_poly.entity_id
_entity_poly.type
_entity_poly.pdbx_seq_one_letter_code
_entity_poly.pdbx_strand_id
1 'polypeptide(L)'
;MEVTRYLSTAVESIFPRDYWLNPLSKSSYPRLSQFARRFVICPTGSSEVERLFSTAGTILTKYRKTLTSENFKMLLTLNKNIRLMNPDMEVKLPSMIKSINSLFCYKLSFFENISFS
;
A
#
# COMPACT_ATOMS: atom_id res chain seq x y z
N MET A 1 14.03 12.71 14.96
CA MET A 1 13.23 12.28 13.80
C MET A 1 11.78 12.71 14.01
N GLU A 2 10.99 12.82 12.95
CA GLU A 2 9.57 13.19 13.05
C GLU A 2 8.77 12.19 13.90
N VAL A 3 8.99 10.88 13.67
CA VAL A 3 8.34 9.78 14.40
C VAL A 3 8.68 9.81 15.89
N THR A 4 9.95 10.02 16.25
CA THR A 4 10.36 10.06 17.66
C THR A 4 9.68 11.21 18.42
N ARG A 5 9.50 12.37 17.77
CA ARG A 5 8.79 13.51 18.36
C ARG A 5 7.29 13.25 18.51
N TYR A 6 6.68 12.58 17.54
CA TYR A 6 5.27 12.19 17.65
C TYR A 6 5.05 11.19 18.79
N LEU A 7 5.92 10.17 18.92
CA LEU A 7 5.85 9.17 19.98
C LEU A 7 6.11 9.74 21.38
N SER A 8 6.85 10.86 21.49
CA SER A 8 7.05 11.56 22.76
C SER A 8 5.92 12.54 23.11
N THR A 9 4.99 12.81 22.18
CA THR A 9 3.86 13.71 22.44
C THR A 9 2.82 12.99 23.29
N ALA A 10 2.14 13.71 24.18
CA ALA A 10 1.07 13.15 25.00
C ALA A 10 -0.08 12.62 24.12
N VAL A 11 -0.70 11.52 24.55
CA VAL A 11 -1.85 10.93 23.85
C VAL A 11 -3.08 11.79 24.14
N GLU A 12 -3.60 12.45 23.12
CA GLU A 12 -4.83 13.23 23.18
C GLU A 12 -6.03 12.39 22.75
N SER A 13 -7.19 12.52 23.41
CA SER A 13 -8.42 11.81 23.07
C SER A 13 -9.19 12.52 21.94
N ILE A 14 -8.53 12.75 20.81
CA ILE A 14 -9.10 13.39 19.62
C ILE A 14 -9.30 12.32 18.55
N PHE A 15 -10.33 12.47 17.70
CA PHE A 15 -10.48 11.61 16.54
C PHE A 15 -9.24 11.71 15.64
N PRO A 16 -8.56 10.59 15.34
CA PRO A 16 -7.31 10.61 14.58
C PRO A 16 -7.44 11.34 13.23
N ARG A 17 -8.60 11.18 12.56
CA ARG A 17 -8.90 11.89 11.31
C ARG A 17 -8.79 13.41 11.47
N ASP A 18 -9.41 13.97 12.50
CA ASP A 18 -9.46 15.42 12.72
C ASP A 18 -8.08 15.95 13.10
N TYR A 19 -7.34 15.20 13.92
CA TYR A 19 -5.97 15.53 14.26
C TYR A 19 -5.07 15.62 13.01
N TRP A 20 -5.12 14.63 12.11
CA TRP A 20 -4.27 14.59 10.91
C TRP A 20 -4.73 15.55 9.80
N LEU A 21 -5.99 15.99 9.83
CA LEU A 21 -6.50 17.02 8.92
C LEU A 21 -6.23 18.44 9.43
N ASN A 22 -5.95 18.62 10.71
CA ASN A 22 -5.60 19.92 11.27
C ASN A 22 -4.31 20.48 10.60
N PRO A 23 -4.35 21.72 10.06
CA PRO A 23 -3.18 22.35 9.45
C PRO A 23 -1.96 22.42 10.36
N LEU A 24 -2.15 22.58 11.68
CA LEU A 24 -1.05 22.65 12.65
C LEU A 24 -0.31 21.31 12.76
N SER A 25 -1.05 20.22 12.92
CA SER A 25 -0.49 18.86 12.97
C SER A 25 0.20 18.49 11.67
N LYS A 26 -0.38 18.88 10.52
CA LYS A 26 0.22 18.66 9.19
C LYS A 26 1.52 19.43 9.00
N SER A 27 1.58 20.69 9.46
CA SER A 27 2.81 21.49 9.41
C SER A 27 3.87 20.96 10.35
N SER A 28 3.46 20.46 11.51
CA SER A 28 4.39 19.85 12.45
C SER A 28 4.92 18.54 11.88
N TYR A 29 4.04 17.66 11.40
CA TYR A 29 4.34 16.31 10.96
C TYR A 29 4.02 16.10 9.46
N PRO A 30 4.82 16.66 8.52
CA PRO A 30 4.49 16.63 7.10
C PRO A 30 4.55 15.22 6.49
N ARG A 31 5.51 14.37 6.89
CA ARG A 31 5.63 13.01 6.32
C ARG A 31 4.64 12.07 6.98
N LEU A 32 4.52 12.14 8.31
CA LEU A 32 3.64 11.27 9.07
C LEU A 32 2.17 11.55 8.76
N SER A 33 1.78 12.81 8.56
CA SER A 33 0.42 13.15 8.11
C SER A 33 0.09 12.59 6.73
N GLN A 34 1.07 12.50 5.83
CA GLN A 34 0.87 11.86 4.52
C GLN A 34 0.60 10.37 4.65
N PHE A 35 1.32 9.67 5.54
CA PHE A 35 1.06 8.26 5.84
C PHE A 35 -0.29 8.08 6.55
N ALA A 36 -0.57 8.89 7.56
CA ALA A 36 -1.80 8.81 8.34
C ALA A 36 -3.05 8.97 7.48
N ARG A 37 -3.04 9.87 6.49
CA ARG A 37 -4.14 10.01 5.53
C ARG A 37 -4.44 8.74 4.73
N ARG A 38 -3.47 7.85 4.51
CA ARG A 38 -3.71 6.58 3.82
C ARG A 38 -4.21 5.49 4.75
N PHE A 39 -3.67 5.43 5.98
CA PHE A 39 -3.96 4.33 6.89
C PHE A 39 -5.14 4.58 7.83
N VAL A 40 -5.30 5.82 8.31
CA VAL A 40 -6.39 6.22 9.22
C VAL A 40 -7.64 6.58 8.44
N ILE A 41 -7.47 7.22 7.28
CA ILE A 41 -8.55 7.66 6.41
C ILE A 41 -8.67 6.67 5.23
N CYS A 42 -8.70 5.37 5.52
CA CYS A 42 -8.97 4.37 4.49
C CYS A 42 -10.45 4.41 4.10
N PRO A 43 -10.81 4.48 2.81
CA PRO A 43 -12.20 4.35 2.40
C PRO A 43 -12.75 2.96 2.74
N THR A 44 -14.00 2.89 3.21
CA THR A 44 -14.72 1.63 3.43
C THR A 44 -15.01 0.98 2.08
N GLY A 45 -14.19 0.01 1.68
CA GLY A 45 -14.40 -0.76 0.46
C GLY A 45 -13.45 -1.95 0.36
N SER A 46 -13.95 -3.08 -0.18
CA SER A 46 -13.13 -4.26 -0.44
C SER A 46 -12.13 -4.05 -1.58
N SER A 47 -12.37 -3.07 -2.46
CA SER A 47 -11.56 -2.83 -3.66
C SER A 47 -10.08 -2.59 -3.36
N GLU A 48 -9.73 -1.84 -2.32
CA GLU A 48 -8.32 -1.63 -1.95
C GLU A 48 -7.67 -2.91 -1.42
N VAL A 49 -8.44 -3.74 -0.71
CA VAL A 49 -7.99 -5.02 -0.17
C VAL A 49 -7.79 -6.02 -1.32
N GLU A 50 -8.71 -6.08 -2.28
CA GLU A 50 -8.59 -6.91 -3.49
C GLU A 50 -7.37 -6.50 -4.33
N ARG A 51 -7.13 -5.20 -4.51
CA ARG A 51 -5.92 -4.70 -5.19
C ARG A 51 -4.65 -5.11 -4.45
N LEU A 52 -4.68 -5.11 -3.12
CA LEU A 52 -3.55 -5.58 -2.29
C LEU A 52 -3.33 -7.08 -2.49
N PHE A 53 -4.38 -7.90 -2.46
CA PHE A 53 -4.28 -9.35 -2.68
C PHE A 53 -3.85 -9.72 -4.10
N SER A 54 -4.30 -8.99 -5.11
CA SER A 54 -3.83 -9.14 -6.49
C SER A 54 -2.33 -8.83 -6.61
N THR A 55 -1.88 -7.76 -5.94
CA THR A 55 -0.45 -7.39 -5.87
C THR A 55 0.35 -8.48 -5.12
N ALA A 56 -0.19 -9.01 -4.02
CA ALA A 56 0.39 -10.11 -3.27
C ALA A 56 0.58 -11.36 -4.15
N GLY A 57 -0.43 -11.75 -4.93
CA GLY A 57 -0.33 -12.86 -5.89
C GLY A 57 0.73 -12.62 -6.98
N THR A 58 0.96 -11.36 -7.36
CA THR A 58 2.02 -10.98 -8.30
C THR A 58 3.42 -11.13 -7.70
N ILE A 59 3.58 -10.83 -6.40
CA ILE A 59 4.87 -10.98 -5.70
C ILE A 59 5.16 -12.46 -5.42
N LEU A 60 4.14 -13.23 -5.02
CA LEU A 60 4.23 -14.65 -4.69
C LEU A 60 4.14 -15.54 -5.95
N THR A 61 5.14 -15.44 -6.81
CA THR A 61 5.22 -16.30 -8.01
C THR A 61 5.75 -17.70 -7.68
N LYS A 62 5.42 -18.69 -8.53
CA LYS A 62 5.93 -20.07 -8.44
C LYS A 62 7.46 -20.19 -8.48
N TYR A 63 8.15 -19.14 -8.94
CA TYR A 63 9.62 -19.09 -9.05
C TYR A 63 10.29 -18.53 -7.78
N ARG A 64 9.52 -17.91 -6.87
CA ARG A 64 10.03 -17.32 -5.63
C ARG A 64 9.72 -18.19 -4.40
N LYS A 65 9.95 -19.50 -4.51
CA LYS A 65 9.65 -20.47 -3.43
C LYS A 65 10.50 -20.28 -2.17
N THR A 66 11.68 -19.66 -2.30
CA THR A 66 12.59 -19.38 -1.18
C THR A 66 12.27 -18.06 -0.47
N LEU A 67 11.26 -17.32 -0.93
CA LEU A 67 10.87 -16.06 -0.31
C LEU A 67 10.22 -16.33 1.04
N THR A 68 10.88 -15.89 2.11
CA THR A 68 10.33 -15.99 3.46
C THR A 68 9.10 -15.10 3.62
N SER A 69 8.20 -15.48 4.54
CA SER A 69 7.00 -14.69 4.86
C SER A 69 7.32 -13.25 5.27
N GLU A 70 8.43 -13.05 5.97
CA GLU A 70 8.92 -11.73 6.38
C GLU A 70 9.34 -10.87 5.18
N ASN A 71 10.19 -11.42 4.30
CA ASN A 71 10.62 -10.72 3.09
C ASN A 71 9.44 -10.42 2.15
N PHE A 72 8.47 -11.33 2.07
CA PHE A 72 7.25 -11.11 1.32
C PHE A 72 6.45 -9.90 1.86
N LYS A 73 6.24 -9.82 3.19
CA LYS A 73 5.57 -8.67 3.82
C LYS A 73 6.34 -7.37 3.57
N MET A 74 7.67 -7.40 3.65
CA MET A 74 8.50 -6.24 3.36
C MET A 74 8.35 -5.80 1.90
N LEU A 75 8.43 -6.72 0.94
CA LEU A 75 8.24 -6.41 -0.48
C LEU A 75 6.85 -5.84 -0.77
N LEU A 76 5.79 -6.40 -0.18
CA LEU A 76 4.43 -5.91 -0.32
C LEU A 76 4.29 -4.48 0.24
N THR A 77 4.89 -4.25 1.42
CA THR A 77 4.90 -2.94 2.07
C THR A 77 5.64 -1.91 1.23
N LEU A 78 6.84 -2.24 0.74
CA LEU A 78 7.66 -1.38 -0.11
C LEU A 78 6.94 -1.09 -1.43
N ASN A 79 6.33 -2.09 -2.07
CA ASN A 79 5.64 -1.90 -3.34
C ASN A 79 4.58 -0.78 -3.28
N LYS A 80 3.79 -0.73 -2.20
CA LYS A 80 2.72 0.27 -2.02
C LYS A 80 3.22 1.59 -1.42
N ASN A 81 4.23 1.55 -0.56
CA ASN A 81 4.68 2.70 0.23
C ASN A 81 5.95 3.39 -0.29
N ILE A 82 6.73 2.79 -1.17
CA ILE A 82 7.99 3.39 -1.67
C ILE A 82 7.76 4.76 -2.30
N ARG A 83 6.64 4.94 -3.02
CA ARG A 83 6.27 6.23 -3.63
C ARG A 83 5.94 7.32 -2.61
N LEU A 84 5.54 6.95 -1.39
CA LEU A 84 5.33 7.90 -0.30
C LEU A 84 6.64 8.22 0.42
N MET A 85 7.51 7.22 0.56
CA MET A 85 8.80 7.37 1.25
C MET A 85 9.79 8.17 0.40
N ASN A 86 9.74 8.01 -0.92
CA ASN A 86 10.57 8.75 -1.86
C ASN A 86 9.76 9.09 -3.12
N PRO A 87 9.18 10.30 -3.19
CA PRO A 87 8.40 10.73 -4.36
C PRO A 87 9.26 10.89 -5.62
N ASP A 88 10.57 11.12 -5.47
CA ASP A 88 11.50 11.38 -6.57
C ASP A 88 12.01 10.09 -7.23
N MET A 89 11.82 8.95 -6.56
CA MET A 89 12.10 7.64 -7.14
C MET A 89 10.96 7.29 -8.08
N GLU A 90 11.09 7.70 -9.33
CA GLU A 90 10.36 7.12 -10.45
C GLU A 90 10.84 5.67 -10.62
N VAL A 91 10.42 4.80 -9.71
CA VAL A 91 10.62 3.37 -9.88
C VAL A 91 9.93 3.05 -11.19
N LYS A 92 10.69 2.54 -12.17
CA LYS A 92 10.20 2.06 -13.48
C LYS A 92 9.21 0.88 -13.34
N LEU A 93 8.41 0.83 -12.27
CA LEU A 93 7.24 -0.02 -12.10
C LEU A 93 6.21 0.13 -13.22
N PRO A 94 6.05 1.25 -13.97
CA PRO A 94 5.11 1.27 -15.09
C PRO A 94 5.38 0.18 -16.13
N SER A 95 6.65 -0.18 -16.40
CA SER A 95 6.94 -1.26 -17.35
C SER A 95 6.61 -2.64 -16.76
N MET A 96 6.87 -2.86 -15.47
CA MET A 96 6.53 -4.12 -14.81
C MET A 96 5.01 -4.31 -14.67
N ILE A 97 4.27 -3.26 -14.29
CA ILE A 97 2.80 -3.31 -14.15
C ILE A 97 2.13 -3.44 -15.52
N LYS A 98 2.59 -2.73 -16.56
CA LYS A 98 2.01 -2.86 -17.92
C LYS A 98 2.20 -4.28 -18.48
N SER A 99 3.38 -4.88 -18.29
CA SER A 99 3.64 -6.25 -18.73
C SER A 99 2.75 -7.29 -18.01
N ILE A 100 2.35 -7.00 -16.77
CA ILE A 100 1.52 -7.90 -15.96
C ILE A 100 0.03 -7.74 -16.27
N ASN A 101 -0.47 -6.51 -16.48
CA ASN A 101 -1.85 -6.29 -16.91
C ASN A 101 -2.14 -6.88 -18.29
N SER A 102 -1.15 -6.88 -19.19
CA SER A 102 -1.25 -7.60 -20.47
C SER A 102 -1.49 -9.11 -20.28
N LEU A 103 -0.91 -9.73 -19.25
CA LEU A 103 -1.15 -11.15 -18.93
C LEU A 103 -2.47 -11.36 -18.18
N PHE A 104 -2.95 -10.37 -17.42
CA PHE A 104 -4.20 -10.48 -16.67
C PHE A 104 -5.45 -10.40 -17.57
N CYS A 105 -5.42 -9.62 -18.66
CA CYS A 105 -6.48 -9.64 -19.67
C CYS A 105 -6.68 -11.05 -20.28
N TYR A 106 -5.65 -11.91 -20.30
CA TYR A 106 -5.80 -13.29 -20.77
C TYR A 106 -6.26 -14.28 -19.70
N LYS A 107 -6.21 -13.93 -18.40
CA LYS A 107 -6.52 -14.87 -17.31
C LYS A 107 -7.82 -14.57 -16.58
N LEU A 108 -8.32 -13.33 -16.59
CA LEU A 108 -9.63 -13.04 -15.99
C LEU A 108 -10.76 -13.75 -16.74
N SER A 109 -10.65 -13.87 -18.08
CA SER A 109 -11.57 -14.69 -18.88
C SER A 109 -11.55 -16.18 -18.50
N PHE A 110 -10.53 -16.66 -17.80
CA PHE A 110 -10.49 -18.06 -17.35
C PHE A 110 -11.26 -18.29 -16.04
N PHE A 111 -11.38 -17.28 -15.18
CA PHE A 111 -12.12 -17.44 -13.92
C PHE A 111 -13.64 -17.29 -14.12
N GLU A 112 -14.10 -16.45 -15.05
CA GLU A 112 -15.53 -16.37 -15.36
C GLU A 112 -16.07 -17.64 -16.05
N ASN A 113 -15.22 -18.40 -16.75
CA ASN A 113 -15.62 -19.64 -17.40
C ASN A 113 -15.67 -20.87 -16.48
N ILE A 114 -15.23 -20.78 -15.22
CA ILE A 114 -15.30 -21.92 -14.27
C ILE A 114 -16.50 -21.80 -13.32
N SER A 115 -17.25 -20.70 -13.33
CA SER A 115 -18.49 -20.61 -12.54
C SER A 115 -19.75 -21.14 -13.26
N PHE A 116 -19.62 -21.78 -14.42
CA PHE A 116 -20.73 -22.48 -15.09
C PHE A 116 -20.30 -23.87 -15.58
N SER A 117 -20.04 -24.79 -14.64
CA SER A 117 -20.10 -26.25 -14.79
C SER A 117 -20.11 -26.87 -13.40
#